data_AF-A0A524MXX0-F1
#
_entry.id   AF-A0A524MXX0-F1
#
_cell.length_a   1.000
_cell.length_b   1.000
_cell.length_c   1.000
_cell.angle_alpha   90.00
_cell.angle_beta   90.00
_cell.angle_gamma   90.00
#
_symmetry.space_group_name_H-M   'P 1'
#
loop_
_entity.id
_entity.type
_entity.pdbx_description
1 polymer ?
#
loop_
_entity_poly.entity_id
_entity_poly.type
_entity_poly.pdbx_seq_one_letter_code
_entity_poly.pdbx_strand_id
1 'polypeptide(L)'
;MVYKLVNDDGLEMELTLDLTETGLEMFFRPYQIKALELLWSTEETLSSRQVWEKVNEGLPGTISRASIINFLNASVENGLLDFVETTGKGGYRRLYNPKLSKVETAKYLSEEVQKALITL
;
A
#
# COMPACT_ATOMS: atom_id res chain seq x y z
N MET A 1 -14.63 12.49 7.95
CA MET A 1 -13.61 13.38 8.57
C MET A 1 -12.29 12.66 8.40
N VAL A 2 -11.27 13.33 7.85
CA VAL A 2 -9.99 12.69 7.50
C VAL A 2 -8.94 13.06 8.55
N TYR A 3 -8.29 12.06 9.13
CA TYR A 3 -7.20 12.24 10.11
C TYR A 3 -5.87 11.84 9.50
N LYS A 4 -4.81 12.59 9.80
CA LYS A 4 -3.42 12.25 9.45
C LYS A 4 -2.73 11.62 10.66
N LEU A 5 -2.19 10.41 10.49
CA LEU A 5 -1.28 9.81 11.47
C LEU A 5 0.16 10.21 11.15
N VAL A 6 1.01 10.37 12.16
CA VAL A 6 2.44 10.64 12.04
C VAL A 6 3.15 9.80 13.11
N ASN A 7 4.22 9.10 12.73
CA ASN A 7 4.98 8.25 13.65
C ASN A 7 6.19 8.97 14.26
N ASP A 8 6.55 8.57 15.48
CA ASP A 8 7.61 9.19 16.29
C ASP A 8 9.04 8.77 15.89
N ASP A 9 9.21 7.85 14.94
CA ASP A 9 10.50 7.25 14.55
C ASP A 9 11.21 7.97 13.40
N GLY A 10 10.73 9.15 13.00
CA GLY A 10 11.33 9.98 11.94
C GLY A 10 11.04 9.50 10.53
N LEU A 11 10.25 8.43 10.37
CA LEU A 11 9.62 8.02 9.12
C LEU A 11 8.15 8.44 9.17
N GLU A 12 7.79 9.51 8.46
CA GLU A 12 6.42 10.02 8.45
C GLU A 12 5.51 9.10 7.63
N MET A 13 4.83 8.17 8.29
CA MET A 13 3.74 7.43 7.68
C MET A 13 2.49 8.33 7.59
N GLU A 14 2.24 8.95 6.42
CA GLU A 14 1.01 9.71 6.19
C GLU A 14 -0.16 8.77 5.86
N LEU A 15 -0.85 8.29 6.90
CA LEU A 15 -2.14 7.60 6.76
C LEU A 15 -3.29 8.58 6.88
N THR A 16 -4.19 8.51 5.90
CA THR A 16 -5.52 9.13 5.95
C THR A 16 -6.51 8.12 6.50
N LEU A 17 -7.12 8.40 7.65
CA LEU A 17 -8.23 7.60 8.17
C LEU A 17 -9.58 8.22 7.83
N ASP A 18 -10.47 7.42 7.25
CA ASP A 18 -11.89 7.73 7.15
C ASP A 18 -12.71 6.90 8.15
N LEU A 19 -13.23 7.56 9.18
CA LEU A 19 -14.02 6.92 10.25
C LEU A 19 -15.46 6.58 9.82
N THR A 20 -15.89 6.95 8.61
CA THR A 20 -17.20 6.50 8.08
C THR A 20 -17.13 5.15 7.39
N GLU A 21 -15.93 4.67 7.09
CA GLU A 21 -15.69 3.38 6.44
C GLU A 21 -15.30 2.30 7.46
N THR A 22 -15.12 1.05 7.00
CA THR A 22 -14.74 -0.07 7.86
C THR A 22 -13.59 -0.89 7.28
N GLY A 23 -12.81 -1.55 8.14
CA GLY A 23 -11.70 -2.40 7.72
C GLY A 23 -10.61 -1.65 6.95
N LEU A 24 -10.16 -2.21 5.81
CA LEU A 24 -9.11 -1.59 4.99
C LEU A 24 -9.58 -0.34 4.25
N GLU A 25 -10.88 -0.16 4.03
CA GLU A 25 -11.46 1.00 3.35
C GLU A 25 -11.30 2.28 4.18
N MET A 26 -11.09 2.14 5.49
CA MET A 26 -10.72 3.26 6.36
C MET A 26 -9.38 3.90 5.98
N PHE A 27 -8.47 3.14 5.38
CA PHE A 27 -7.09 3.55 5.14
C PHE A 27 -6.76 3.71 3.65
N PHE A 28 -7.45 2.95 2.79
CA PHE A 28 -7.07 2.77 1.40
C PHE A 28 -8.25 2.94 0.45
N ARG A 29 -7.97 3.55 -0.70
CA ARG A 29 -8.90 3.63 -1.83
C ARG A 29 -9.10 2.24 -2.45
N PRO A 30 -10.20 1.99 -3.17
CA PRO A 30 -10.49 0.67 -3.76
C PRO A 30 -9.38 0.10 -4.64
N TYR A 31 -8.70 0.94 -5.44
CA TYR A 31 -7.59 0.48 -6.29
C TYR A 31 -6.34 0.07 -5.48
N GLN A 32 -6.12 0.70 -4.32
CA GLN A 32 -5.01 0.40 -3.42
C GLN A 32 -5.24 -0.94 -2.72
N ILE A 33 -6.47 -1.18 -2.25
CA ILE A 33 -6.89 -2.47 -1.68
C ILE A 33 -6.69 -3.58 -2.72
N LYS A 34 -7.17 -3.39 -3.96
CA LYS A 34 -6.97 -4.37 -5.04
C LYS A 34 -5.49 -4.64 -5.34
N ALA A 35 -4.64 -3.62 -5.29
CA ALA A 35 -3.19 -3.80 -5.48
C ALA A 35 -2.57 -4.65 -4.35
N LEU A 36 -2.95 -4.41 -3.10
CA LEU A 36 -2.51 -5.22 -1.96
C LEU A 36 -3.03 -6.66 -2.05
N GLU A 37 -4.32 -6.84 -2.37
CA GLU A 37 -4.92 -8.17 -2.54
C GLU A 37 -4.24 -8.97 -3.64
N LEU A 38 -3.92 -8.33 -4.77
CA LEU A 38 -3.13 -8.94 -5.83
C LEU A 38 -1.79 -9.42 -5.29
N LEU A 39 -1.05 -8.56 -4.60
CA LEU A 39 0.28 -8.88 -4.09
C LEU A 39 0.23 -9.98 -3.01
N TRP A 40 -0.77 -9.97 -2.12
CA TRP A 40 -0.98 -11.03 -1.13
C TRP A 40 -1.37 -12.38 -1.74
N SER A 41 -1.97 -12.37 -2.93
CA SER A 41 -2.46 -13.57 -3.61
C SER A 41 -1.43 -14.28 -4.50
N THR A 42 -0.24 -13.71 -4.65
CA THR A 42 0.79 -14.21 -5.58
C THR A 42 2.13 -14.41 -4.88
N GLU A 43 2.83 -15.46 -5.27
CA GLU A 43 4.23 -15.69 -4.85
C GLU A 43 5.23 -14.94 -5.76
N GLU A 44 4.75 -14.35 -6.86
CA GLU A 44 5.60 -13.60 -7.80
C GLU A 44 5.89 -12.18 -7.29
N THR A 45 7.11 -11.71 -7.54
CA THR A 45 7.41 -10.28 -7.42
C THR A 45 6.92 -9.55 -8.67
N LEU A 46 6.11 -8.50 -8.50
CA LEU A 46 5.45 -7.83 -9.61
C LEU A 46 6.01 -6.43 -9.85
N SER A 47 6.25 -6.07 -11.10
CA SER A 47 6.57 -4.69 -11.46
C SER A 47 5.34 -3.78 -11.31
N SER A 48 5.56 -2.48 -11.13
CA SER A 48 4.47 -1.49 -11.10
C SER A 48 3.58 -1.49 -12.35
N ARG A 49 4.12 -1.92 -13.49
CA ARG A 49 3.35 -2.11 -14.73
C ARG A 49 2.39 -3.29 -14.61
N GLN A 50 2.87 -4.45 -14.18
CA GLN A 50 2.05 -5.65 -14.02
C GLN A 50 0.94 -5.43 -12.97
N VAL A 51 1.27 -4.76 -11.86
CA VAL A 51 0.27 -4.38 -10.86
C VAL A 51 -0.79 -3.46 -11.49
N TRP A 52 -0.38 -2.44 -12.23
CA TRP A 52 -1.31 -1.51 -12.89
C TRP A 52 -2.23 -2.20 -13.92
N GLU A 53 -1.69 -3.12 -14.73
CA GLU A 53 -2.45 -3.90 -15.72
C GLU A 53 -3.53 -4.74 -15.00
N LYS A 54 -3.12 -5.58 -14.05
CA LYS A 54 -4.04 -6.47 -13.31
C LYS A 54 -5.08 -5.72 -12.46
N VAL A 55 -4.70 -4.61 -11.83
CA VAL A 55 -5.64 -3.81 -11.02
C VAL A 55 -6.70 -3.16 -11.89
N ASN A 56 -6.34 -2.65 -13.07
CA ASN A 56 -7.31 -2.02 -13.98
C ASN A 56 -8.27 -3.00 -14.64
N GLU A 57 -7.86 -4.25 -14.89
CA GLU A 57 -8.78 -5.29 -15.36
C GLU A 57 -9.95 -5.51 -14.39
N GLY A 58 -9.72 -5.31 -13.09
CA GLY A 58 -10.70 -5.52 -12.03
C GLY A 58 -11.44 -4.26 -11.54
N LEU A 59 -11.32 -3.13 -12.24
CA LEU A 59 -11.95 -1.85 -11.86
C LEU A 59 -12.98 -1.39 -12.91
N PRO A 60 -14.09 -0.73 -12.49
CA PRO A 60 -15.08 -0.16 -13.42
C PRO A 60 -14.56 1.07 -14.19
N GLY A 61 -13.35 1.54 -13.90
CA GLY A 61 -12.69 2.66 -14.56
C GLY A 61 -11.16 2.47 -14.54
N THR A 62 -10.42 3.42 -15.11
CA THR A 62 -8.96 3.32 -15.23
C THR A 62 -8.24 4.22 -14.23
N ILE A 63 -7.36 3.62 -13.42
CA ILE A 63 -6.40 4.37 -12.60
C ILE A 63 -5.13 4.66 -13.40
N SER A 64 -4.50 5.80 -13.14
CA SER A 64 -3.22 6.13 -13.75
C SER A 64 -2.10 5.19 -13.26
N ARG A 65 -1.13 4.90 -14.12
CA ARG A 65 0.06 4.13 -13.71
C ARG A 65 0.89 4.85 -12.65
N ALA A 66 0.90 6.19 -12.68
CA ALA A 66 1.58 7.01 -11.66
C ALA A 66 0.96 6.81 -10.27
N SER A 67 -0.37 6.73 -10.17
CA SER A 67 -1.07 6.46 -8.90
C SER A 67 -0.69 5.10 -8.31
N ILE A 68 -0.52 4.08 -9.14
CA ILE A 68 -0.03 2.76 -8.70
C ILE A 68 1.43 2.85 -8.23
N ILE A 69 2.30 3.51 -8.99
CA ILE A 69 3.71 3.68 -8.61
C ILE A 69 3.84 4.40 -7.26
N ASN A 70 3.15 5.52 -7.09
CA ASN A 70 3.19 6.29 -5.85
C ASN A 70 2.69 5.46 -4.67
N PHE A 71 1.59 4.72 -4.85
CA PHE A 71 1.08 3.85 -3.81
C PHE A 71 2.05 2.72 -3.43
N LEU A 72 2.65 2.05 -4.41
CA LEU A 72 3.60 0.96 -4.16
C LEU A 72 4.85 1.46 -3.44
N ASN A 73 5.38 2.62 -3.82
CA ASN A 73 6.53 3.22 -3.13
C ASN A 73 6.19 3.64 -1.70
N ALA A 74 5.06 4.33 -1.49
CA ALA A 74 4.61 4.69 -0.15
C ALA A 74 4.36 3.45 0.73
N SER A 75 3.86 2.36 0.15
CA SER A 75 3.66 1.10 0.88
C SER A 75 4.97 0.42 1.27
N VAL A 76 6.03 0.60 0.48
CA VAL A 76 7.40 0.18 0.86
C VAL A 76 7.93 1.04 2.00
N GLU A 77 7.79 2.36 1.90
CA GLU A 77 8.23 3.31 2.92
C GLU A 77 7.52 3.07 4.26
N ASN A 78 6.23 2.72 4.21
CA ASN A 78 5.41 2.39 5.37
C ASN A 78 5.56 0.93 5.84
N GLY A 79 6.51 0.17 5.29
CA GLY A 79 6.81 -1.20 5.73
C GLY A 79 5.72 -2.25 5.44
N LEU A 80 4.77 -1.96 4.55
CA LEU A 80 3.74 -2.92 4.13
C LEU A 80 4.26 -3.88 3.03
N LEU A 81 5.10 -3.34 2.14
CA LEU A 81 5.69 -4.05 1.01
C LEU A 81 7.22 -4.04 1.11
N ASP A 82 7.85 -5.00 0.44
CA ASP A 82 9.27 -4.97 0.10
C ASP A 82 9.42 -4.86 -1.42
N PHE A 83 10.64 -4.64 -1.87
CA PHE A 83 10.98 -4.74 -3.28
C PHE A 83 12.35 -5.36 -3.50
N VAL A 84 12.53 -5.95 -4.68
CA VAL A 84 13.83 -6.29 -5.23
C VAL A 84 14.13 -5.41 -6.44
N GLU A 85 15.39 -5.05 -6.60
CA GLU A 85 15.84 -4.31 -7.78
C GLU A 85 16.28 -5.27 -8.88
N THR A 86 15.84 -4.99 -10.10
CA THR A 86 16.28 -5.68 -11.30
C THR A 86 16.74 -4.69 -12.35
N THR A 87 17.71 -5.11 -13.17
CA THR A 87 18.23 -4.29 -14.27
C THR A 87 17.59 -4.72 -15.58
N GLY A 88 17.14 -3.76 -16.38
CA GLY A 88 16.64 -4.03 -17.73
C GLY A 88 16.89 -2.88 -18.69
N LYS A 89 16.36 -2.99 -19.92
CA LYS A 89 16.38 -1.87 -20.88
C LYS A 89 15.67 -0.66 -20.26
N GLY A 90 16.39 0.45 -20.09
CA GLY A 90 15.87 1.68 -19.47
C GLY A 90 16.17 1.85 -17.98
N GLY A 91 17.10 1.06 -17.40
CA GLY A 91 17.60 1.27 -16.05
C GLY A 91 17.04 0.29 -15.01
N TYR A 92 17.17 0.67 -13.73
CA TYR A 92 16.69 -0.11 -12.60
C TYR A 92 15.16 -0.12 -12.54
N ARG A 93 14.61 -1.27 -12.17
CA ARG A 93 13.18 -1.47 -11.97
C ARG A 93 12.98 -2.14 -10.61
N ARG A 94 11.95 -1.71 -9.90
CA ARG A 94 11.50 -2.36 -8.67
C ARG A 94 10.45 -3.42 -9.01
N LEU A 95 10.61 -4.60 -8.43
CA LEU A 95 9.59 -5.64 -8.36
C LEU A 95 9.14 -5.72 -6.91
N TYR A 96 7.84 -5.57 -6.68
CA TYR A 96 7.25 -5.45 -5.36
C TYR A 96 6.69 -6.80 -4.91
N ASN A 97 6.79 -7.06 -3.60
CA ASN A 97 6.20 -8.21 -2.95
C ASN A 97 5.66 -7.82 -1.57
N PRO A 98 4.70 -8.58 -1.01
CA PRO A 98 4.27 -8.38 0.36
C PRO A 98 5.45 -8.53 1.32
N LYS A 99 5.55 -7.59 2.26
CA LYS A 99 6.34 -7.77 3.48
C LYS A 99 5.45 -8.29 4.62
N LEU A 100 4.23 -7.78 4.68
CA LEU A 100 3.19 -8.21 5.59
C LEU A 100 2.07 -8.91 4.82
N SER A 101 1.52 -9.98 5.39
CA SER A 101 0.25 -10.56 4.94
C SER A 101 -0.93 -9.61 5.17
N LYS A 102 -2.11 -9.96 4.65
CA LYS A 102 -3.36 -9.21 4.91
C LYS A 102 -3.66 -9.08 6.41
N VAL A 103 -3.44 -10.15 7.17
CA VAL A 103 -3.69 -10.19 8.63
C VAL A 103 -2.68 -9.34 9.37
N GLU A 104 -1.40 -9.46 9.03
CA GLU A 104 -0.34 -8.65 9.64
C GLU A 104 -0.49 -7.17 9.31
N THR A 105 -0.91 -6.84 8.08
CA THR A 105 -1.22 -5.46 7.68
C THR A 105 -2.35 -4.88 8.51
N ALA A 106 -3.46 -5.61 8.68
CA ALA A 106 -4.57 -5.15 9.50
C ALA A 106 -4.17 -4.95 10.97
N LYS A 107 -3.34 -5.85 11.50
CA LYS A 107 -2.78 -5.73 12.85
C LYS A 107 -1.89 -4.50 12.98
N TYR A 108 -0.94 -4.33 12.06
CA TYR A 108 -0.04 -3.18 12.02
C TYR A 108 -0.82 -1.87 12.00
N LEU A 109 -1.75 -1.69 11.07
CA LEU A 109 -2.57 -0.48 10.98
C LEU A 109 -3.36 -0.21 12.27
N SER A 110 -3.95 -1.25 12.87
CA SER A 110 -4.66 -1.12 14.14
C SER A 110 -3.75 -0.66 15.28
N GLU A 111 -2.54 -1.18 15.35
CA GLU A 111 -1.54 -0.77 16.35
C GLU A 111 -1.11 0.69 16.14
N GLU A 112 -0.94 1.14 14.91
CA GLU A 112 -0.59 2.54 14.60
C GLU A 112 -1.71 3.51 14.98
N VAL A 113 -2.98 3.15 14.72
CA VAL A 113 -4.13 3.94 15.20
C VAL A 113 -4.16 4.01 16.73
N GLN A 114 -3.97 2.87 17.41
CA GLN A 114 -3.99 2.83 18.87
C GLN A 114 -2.88 3.68 19.48
N LYS A 115 -1.66 3.62 18.94
CA LYS A 115 -0.54 4.46 19.39
C LYS A 115 -0.87 5.95 19.28
N ALA A 116 -1.42 6.36 18.14
CA ALA A 116 -1.80 7.75 17.91
C ALA A 116 -2.95 8.24 18.82
N LEU A 117 -3.79 7.33 19.33
CA LEU A 117 -4.85 7.67 20.28
C LEU A 117 -4.35 7.72 21.74
N ILE A 118 -3.34 6.91 22.10
CA ILE A 118 -2.76 6.91 23.45
C ILE A 118 -1.95 8.18 23.72
N THR A 119 -1.48 8.86 22.68
CA THR A 119 -0.73 10.12 22.78
C THR A 119 -1.61 11.38 22.87
N LEU A 120 -2.94 11.23 22.89
CA LEU A 120 -3.91 12.31 23.15
C LEU A 120 -4.00 12.66 24.64
#